data_AF-A0A091KI77-F1
#
_entry.id   AF-A0A091KI77-F1
#
_cell.length_a   1.000
_cell.length_b   1.000
_cell.length_c   1.000
_cell.angle_alpha   90.00
_cell.angle_beta   90.00
_cell.angle_gamma   90.00
#
_symmetry.space_group_name_H-M   'P 1'
#
loop_
_entity.id
_entity.type
_entity.pdbx_description
1 polymer ?
#
loop_
_entity_poly.entity_id
_entity_poly.type
_entity_poly.pdbx_seq_one_letter_code
_entity_poly.pdbx_strand_id
1 'polypeptide(L)' 'MKTASVLLLFALALYCIPVNIHFIYPQDYCGDIAVPSPVCTMEYDPHCGSNGETYANKCLFCNAVL' A
#
# COMPACT_ATOMS: atom_id res chain seq x y z
N MET A 1 38.29 -11.79 0.31
CA MET A 1 37.19 -12.79 0.41
C MET A 1 36.04 -12.42 1.35
N LYS A 2 36.23 -11.58 2.38
CA LYS A 2 35.12 -11.18 3.30
C LYS A 2 34.27 -9.99 2.81
N THR A 3 34.87 -9.10 2.02
CA THR A 3 34.20 -7.90 1.49
C THR A 3 33.07 -8.23 0.51
N ALA A 4 33.24 -9.27 -0.31
CA ALA A 4 32.20 -9.74 -1.23
C ALA A 4 30.94 -10.23 -0.50
N SER A 5 31.11 -10.91 0.64
CA SER A 5 29.99 -11.35 1.47
C SER A 5 29.23 -10.18 2.12
N VAL A 6 29.95 -9.14 2.57
CA VAL A 6 29.34 -7.92 3.12
C VAL A 6 28.55 -7.16 2.05
N LEU A 7 29.08 -7.07 0.83
CA LEU A 7 28.40 -6.43 -0.30
C LEU A 7 27.14 -7.20 -0.71
N LEU A 8 27.18 -8.54 -0.72
CA LEU A 8 26.03 -9.38 -1.05
C LEU A 8 24.92 -9.24 0.01
N LEU A 9 25.28 -9.23 1.29
CA LEU A 9 24.31 -9.04 2.38
C LEU A 9 23.64 -7.66 2.33
N PHE A 10 24.39 -6.61 2.01
CA PHE A 10 23.83 -5.27 1.86
C PHE A 10 22.90 -5.15 0.64
N ALA A 11 23.26 -5.77 -0.49
CA ALA A 11 22.41 -5.83 -1.67
C ALA A 11 21.09 -6.60 -1.43
N LEU A 12 21.15 -7.73 -0.71
CA LEU A 12 19.97 -8.49 -0.28
C LEU A 12 19.11 -7.68 0.69
N ALA A 13 19.71 -6.97 1.64
CA ALA A 13 18.99 -6.08 2.54
C ALA A 13 18.29 -4.95 1.79
N LEU A 14 18.94 -4.33 0.80
CA LEU A 14 18.31 -3.33 -0.07
C LEU A 14 17.25 -3.90 -1.02
N TYR A 15 17.27 -5.20 -1.33
CA TYR A 15 16.23 -5.87 -2.12
C TYR A 15 15.03 -6.28 -1.26
N CYS A 16 15.28 -6.64 0.01
CA CYS A 16 14.25 -7.03 0.99
C CYS A 16 13.66 -5.84 1.74
N ILE A 17 14.41 -4.75 1.90
CA ILE A 17 13.83 -3.43 2.15
C ILE A 17 13.22 -3.07 0.81
N PRO A 18 11.91 -2.89 0.69
CA PRO A 18 11.38 -2.31 -0.53
C PRO A 18 12.01 -0.91 -0.66
N VAL A 19 13.09 -0.77 -1.43
CA VAL A 19 13.47 0.51 -2.06
C VAL A 19 12.43 0.83 -3.13
N ASN A 20 11.19 0.92 -2.71
CA ASN A 20 10.07 1.52 -3.37
C ASN A 20 9.14 1.94 -2.23
N ILE A 21 9.38 3.16 -1.76
CA ILE A 21 8.49 3.99 -0.93
C ILE A 21 7.04 4.05 -1.50
N HIS A 22 6.78 3.42 -2.64
CA HIS A 22 5.51 3.34 -3.37
C HIS A 22 4.59 2.18 -2.94
N PHE A 23 5.06 1.11 -2.28
CA PHE A 23 4.22 -0.08 -2.03
C PHE A 23 3.58 -0.15 -0.64
N ILE A 24 3.88 0.79 0.26
CA ILE A 24 3.39 0.74 1.66
C ILE A 24 2.39 1.87 1.96
N TYR A 25 2.31 2.89 1.09
CA TYR A 25 1.43 4.02 1.36
C TYR A 25 0.13 3.93 0.54
N PRO A 26 -1.04 3.83 1.20
CA PRO A 26 -2.33 3.94 0.51
C PRO A 26 -2.56 5.33 -0.13
N GLN A 27 -1.60 6.27 0.02
CA GLN A 27 -1.67 7.62 -0.52
C GLN A 27 -1.62 7.67 -2.06
N ASP A 28 -0.89 6.79 -2.73
CA ASP A 28 -0.93 6.75 -4.21
C ASP A 28 -2.22 6.09 -4.72
N TYR A 29 -2.77 5.14 -3.96
CA TYR A 29 -4.00 4.44 -4.33
C TYR A 29 -5.26 5.29 -4.12
N CYS A 30 -5.29 6.09 -3.05
CA CYS A 30 -6.38 7.02 -2.72
C CYS A 30 -6.07 8.47 -3.10
N GLY A 31 -5.02 8.72 -3.87
CA GLY A 31 -4.55 10.09 -4.19
C GLY A 31 -5.55 10.91 -5.02
N ASP A 32 -6.48 10.26 -5.69
CA ASP A 32 -7.60 10.87 -6.42
C ASP A 32 -8.78 11.27 -5.52
N ILE A 33 -8.81 10.80 -4.26
CA ILE A 33 -9.88 11.06 -3.29
C ILE A 33 -9.30 11.95 -2.20
N ALA A 34 -9.41 13.27 -2.37
CA ALA A 34 -8.84 14.24 -1.43
C ALA A 34 -9.71 14.43 -0.16
N VAL A 35 -10.99 14.07 -0.22
CA VAL A 35 -11.95 14.19 0.88
C VAL A 35 -12.87 12.96 0.89
N PRO A 36 -13.40 12.53 2.05
CA PRO A 36 -14.37 11.45 2.10
C PRO A 36 -15.58 11.75 1.22
N SER A 37 -15.95 10.80 0.35
CA SER A 37 -17.14 10.91 -0.48
C SER A 37 -18.36 10.35 0.28
N PRO A 38 -19.44 11.11 0.48
CA PRO A 38 -20.67 10.58 1.06
C PRO A 38 -21.43 9.64 0.12
N VAL A 39 -21.03 9.57 -1.16
CA VAL A 39 -21.64 8.73 -2.18
C VAL A 39 -20.57 7.84 -2.81
N CYS A 40 -20.77 6.53 -2.73
CA CYS A 40 -19.98 5.54 -3.45
C CYS A 40 -20.90 4.79 -4.43
N THR A 41 -20.31 4.32 -5.51
CA THR A 41 -20.91 3.34 -6.41
C THR A 41 -21.17 2.01 -5.68
N MET A 42 -22.03 1.17 -6.26
CA MET A 42 -22.36 -0.15 -5.71
C MET A 42 -21.61 -1.28 -6.43
N GLU A 43 -20.50 -1.00 -7.11
CA GLU A 43 -19.64 -2.10 -7.58
C GLU A 43 -19.04 -2.85 -6.39
N TYR A 44 -18.83 -4.15 -6.60
CA TYR A 44 -18.17 -5.01 -5.65
C TYR A 44 -16.79 -5.37 -6.19
N ASP A 45 -15.78 -4.67 -5.68
CA ASP A 45 -14.35 -4.89 -5.93
C ASP A 45 -13.61 -4.83 -4.58
N PRO A 46 -13.54 -5.95 -3.84
CA PRO A 46 -13.20 -5.92 -2.43
C PRO A 46 -11.73 -5.58 -2.16
N HIS A 47 -11.48 -4.73 -1.17
CA HIS A 47 -10.14 -4.40 -0.68
C HIS A 47 -9.97 -4.78 0.78
N CYS A 48 -8.83 -5.41 1.09
CA CYS A 48 -8.47 -5.81 2.45
C CYS A 48 -7.68 -4.69 3.13
N GLY A 49 -8.19 -4.18 4.25
CA GLY A 49 -7.46 -3.27 5.13
C GLY A 49 -6.49 -4.01 6.04
N SER A 50 -5.39 -3.33 6.40
CA SER A 50 -4.45 -3.83 7.41
C SER A 50 -5.08 -3.97 8.81
N ASN A 51 -6.25 -3.37 9.02
CA ASN A 51 -7.08 -3.54 10.21
C ASN A 51 -7.90 -4.86 10.22
N GLY A 52 -7.78 -5.68 9.17
CA GLY A 52 -8.50 -6.94 9.03
C GLY A 52 -9.92 -6.80 8.49
N GLU A 53 -10.36 -5.59 8.16
CA GLU A 53 -11.67 -5.34 7.55
C GLU A 53 -11.60 -5.43 6.03
N THR A 54 -12.70 -5.85 5.41
CA THR A 54 -12.87 -5.87 3.96
C THR A 54 -13.85 -4.79 3.55
N TYR A 55 -13.44 -3.92 2.64
CA TYR A 55 -14.25 -2.84 2.11
C TYR A 55 -14.78 -3.25 0.73
N ALA A 56 -16.06 -2.99 0.46
CA ALA A 56 -16.71 -3.52 -0.73
C ALA A 56 -16.21 -2.92 -2.06
N ASN A 57 -15.59 -1.72 -2.03
CA ASN A 57 -14.96 -1.08 -3.18
C ASN A 57 -13.93 -0.02 -2.76
N LYS A 58 -13.20 0.50 -3.77
CA LYS A 58 -12.18 1.54 -3.62
C LYS A 58 -12.67 2.77 -2.85
N CYS A 59 -13.88 3.25 -3.17
CA CYS A 59 -14.44 4.45 -2.53
C CYS A 59 -14.61 4.25 -1.02
N LEU A 60 -15.22 3.13 -0.61
CA LEU A 60 -15.40 2.79 0.80
C LEU A 60 -14.06 2.57 1.53
N PHE A 61 -13.10 1.93 0.86
CA PHE A 61 -11.76 1.75 1.40
C PHE A 61 -11.05 3.10 1.64
N CYS A 62 -11.01 3.96 0.62
CA CYS A 62 -10.32 5.24 0.70
C CYS A 62 -11.01 6.22 1.65
N ASN A 63 -12.33 6.16 1.79
CA ASN A 63 -13.05 6.92 2.83
C ASN A 63 -12.63 6.54 4.25
N ALA A 64 -12.14 5.32 4.48
CA ALA A 64 -11.64 4.87 5.79
C ALA A 64 -10.14 5.16 6.01
N VAL A 65 -9.41 5.50 4.94
CA VAL A 65 -7.98 5.86 4.98
C VAL A 65 -7.76 7.35 5.31
N LEU A 66 -8.68 8.22 4.87
CA LEU A 66 -8.66 9.68 5.03
C LEU A 66 -9.21 10.12 6.40
#